data_AF-A0A524MEK2-F1
#
_entry.id   AF-A0A524MEK2-F1
#
_cell.length_a   1.000
_cell.length_b   1.000
_cell.length_c   1.000
_cell.angle_alpha   90.00
_cell.angle_beta   90.00
_cell.angle_gamma   90.00
#
_symmetry.space_group_name_H-M   'P 1'
#
loop_
_entity.id
_entity.type
_entity.pdbx_description
1 polymer ?
#
loop_
_entity_poly.entity_id
_entity_poly.type
_entity_poly.pdbx_seq_one_letter_code
_entity_poly.pdbx_strand_id
1 'polypeptide(L)'
;AHSASNSSLYDFMEKYTKSQTIISHVRRSTSGIPSYLNTHPFYRRLRIRSHTREFAFAHHGTLTQLEKLRFEKYKPLGETDSEQAFCHILDILSELESITWTELDFKTIENTLREINDGSNTLNCIFSDGSFLFCYSDENDHNNGLRFTRQYAPFGSVELVAHEDRLGSVELRSEIPSALDQSGYLISTRILTSGEWTEFTEGELIVFKDGQIVYPDSRR
;
A
#
# COMPACT_ATOMS: atom_id res chain seq x y z
N ALA A 1 27.50 -1.97 -9.04
CA ALA A 1 26.43 -2.77 -8.43
C ALA A 1 25.85 -3.68 -9.51
N HIS A 2 25.62 -4.97 -9.24
CA HIS A 2 24.90 -5.84 -10.17
C HIS A 2 23.43 -5.42 -10.21
N SER A 3 22.78 -5.57 -11.37
CA SER A 3 21.34 -5.34 -11.48
C SER A 3 20.59 -6.24 -10.50
N ALA A 4 19.53 -5.73 -9.87
CA ALA A 4 18.67 -6.52 -8.98
C ALA A 4 18.03 -7.72 -9.72
N SER A 5 17.82 -7.58 -11.03
CA SER A 5 17.31 -8.64 -11.92
C SER A 5 18.21 -9.87 -12.01
N ASN A 6 19.47 -9.77 -11.62
CA ASN A 6 20.43 -10.88 -11.68
C ASN A 6 20.66 -11.52 -10.30
N SER A 7 19.82 -11.18 -9.32
CA SER A 7 19.94 -11.72 -7.95
C SER A 7 19.11 -13.00 -7.80
N SER A 8 19.60 -13.94 -6.99
CA SER A 8 18.84 -15.15 -6.64
C SER A 8 17.50 -14.85 -5.96
N LEU A 9 17.38 -13.67 -5.34
CA LEU A 9 16.13 -13.19 -4.76
C LEU A 9 15.10 -12.83 -5.85
N TYR A 10 15.54 -12.29 -6.99
CA TYR A 10 14.66 -12.03 -8.12
C TYR A 10 14.10 -13.33 -8.68
N ASP A 11 14.95 -14.32 -8.94
CA ASP A 11 14.54 -15.65 -9.43
C ASP A 11 13.55 -16.33 -8.46
N PHE A 12 13.77 -16.18 -7.16
CA PHE A 12 12.86 -16.68 -6.12
C PHE A 12 11.49 -15.99 -6.19
N MET A 13 11.47 -14.65 -6.27
CA MET A 13 10.22 -13.88 -6.35
C MET A 13 9.45 -14.20 -7.63
N GLU A 14 10.12 -14.28 -8.78
CA GLU A 14 9.49 -14.59 -10.07
C GLU A 14 8.77 -15.95 -10.02
N LYS A 15 9.39 -16.94 -9.35
CA LYS A 15 8.88 -18.31 -9.36
C LYS A 15 7.81 -18.60 -8.30
N TYR A 16 7.87 -17.94 -7.14
CA TYR A 16 7.10 -18.36 -5.96
C TYR A 16 6.12 -17.32 -5.41
N THR A 17 5.98 -16.14 -6.04
CA THR A 17 5.07 -15.10 -5.53
C THR A 17 3.63 -15.38 -5.95
N LYS A 18 2.82 -15.91 -5.02
CA LYS A 18 1.35 -15.97 -5.13
C LYS A 18 0.76 -15.49 -3.81
N SER A 19 -0.12 -14.49 -3.86
CA SER A 19 -0.81 -13.93 -2.69
C SER A 19 -2.09 -13.21 -3.13
N GLN A 20 -3.07 -13.09 -2.22
CA GLN A 20 -4.25 -12.24 -2.42
C GLN A 20 -3.91 -10.74 -2.32
N THR A 21 -2.78 -10.39 -1.70
CA THR A 21 -2.30 -9.02 -1.59
C THR A 21 -0.77 -9.01 -1.68
N ILE A 22 -0.25 -8.17 -2.58
CA ILE A 22 1.19 -7.96 -2.77
C ILE A 22 1.43 -6.46 -2.68
N ILE A 23 2.31 -6.06 -1.74
CA ILE A 23 2.78 -4.68 -1.62
C ILE A 23 4.26 -4.66 -2.00
N SER A 24 4.61 -3.83 -2.97
CA SER A 24 5.99 -3.61 -3.41
C SER A 24 6.29 -2.11 -3.38
N HIS A 25 7.51 -1.76 -3.00
CA HIS A 25 7.95 -0.38 -2.96
C HIS A 25 9.41 -0.29 -3.41
N VAL A 26 9.68 0.57 -4.38
CA VAL A 26 11.04 0.87 -4.83
C VAL A 26 11.46 2.19 -4.18
N ARG A 27 12.28 2.09 -3.13
CA ARG A 27 12.70 3.25 -2.35
C ARG A 27 13.76 4.06 -3.10
N ARG A 28 13.51 5.37 -3.25
CA ARG A 28 14.54 6.38 -3.50
C ARG A 28 14.84 7.09 -2.18
N SER A 29 16.05 6.93 -1.64
CA SER A 29 16.37 7.36 -0.28
C SER A 29 16.34 8.90 -0.13
N THR A 30 15.31 9.43 0.54
CA THR A 30 15.18 10.85 0.91
C THR A 30 15.58 11.11 2.37
N SER A 31 15.37 10.15 3.27
CA SER A 31 15.73 10.19 4.69
C SER A 31 16.22 8.82 5.17
N GLY A 32 17.18 8.81 6.12
CA GLY A 32 17.79 7.60 6.70
C GLY A 32 18.84 6.92 5.80
N ILE A 33 19.77 6.19 6.41
CA ILE A 33 20.80 5.46 5.65
C ILE A 33 20.19 4.34 4.79
N PRO A 34 20.82 3.94 3.66
CA PRO A 34 20.44 2.74 2.93
C PRO A 34 20.66 1.50 3.82
N SER A 35 19.58 0.96 4.39
CA SER A 35 19.61 -0.20 5.27
C SER A 35 18.30 -0.98 5.17
N TYR A 36 18.32 -2.26 5.56
CA TYR A 36 17.12 -3.09 5.65
C TYR A 36 16.07 -2.46 6.58
N LEU A 37 16.50 -1.91 7.72
CA LEU A 37 15.61 -1.26 8.69
C LEU A 37 14.91 0.00 8.17
N ASN A 38 15.43 0.59 7.08
CA ASN A 38 14.86 1.76 6.45
C ASN A 38 14.16 1.42 5.11
N THR A 39 13.96 0.13 4.80
CA THR A 39 13.42 -0.31 3.51
C THR A 39 12.00 -0.83 3.66
N HIS A 40 11.06 -0.19 2.97
CA HIS A 40 9.67 -0.64 2.88
C HIS A 40 9.53 -1.98 2.13
N PRO A 41 8.41 -2.69 2.30
CA PRO A 41 7.37 -2.45 3.30
C PRO A 41 7.85 -2.77 4.73
N PHE A 42 7.36 -2.00 5.70
CA PHE A 42 7.55 -2.29 7.11
C PHE A 42 6.52 -3.32 7.59
N TYR A 43 6.94 -4.22 8.47
CA TYR A 43 6.07 -5.23 9.06
C TYR A 43 6.01 -5.08 10.58
N ARG A 44 4.80 -5.13 11.14
CA ARG A 44 4.57 -5.10 12.59
C ARG A 44 3.37 -5.92 13.00
N ARG A 45 3.53 -6.64 14.11
CA ARG A 45 2.44 -7.34 14.78
C ARG A 45 1.62 -6.36 15.62
N LEU A 46 0.37 -6.12 15.25
CA LEU A 46 -0.63 -5.40 16.02
C LEU A 46 -1.40 -6.38 16.92
N ARG A 47 -1.54 -6.05 18.20
CA ARG A 47 -2.42 -6.77 19.12
C ARG A 47 -3.53 -5.85 19.61
N ILE A 48 -4.78 -6.25 19.35
CA ILE A 48 -5.99 -5.57 19.82
C ILE A 48 -6.74 -6.56 20.70
N ARG A 49 -6.76 -6.29 22.01
CA ARG A 49 -7.33 -7.21 23.03
C ARG A 49 -6.78 -8.65 22.87
N SER A 50 -7.62 -9.60 22.48
CA SER A 50 -7.29 -11.01 22.22
C SER A 50 -6.93 -11.32 20.77
N HIS A 51 -7.09 -10.37 19.86
CA HIS A 51 -6.81 -10.53 18.43
C HIS A 51 -5.40 -10.04 18.08
N THR A 52 -4.75 -10.77 17.18
CA THR A 52 -3.44 -10.41 16.65
C THR A 52 -3.50 -10.43 15.13
N ARG A 53 -2.88 -9.43 14.51
CA ARG A 53 -2.69 -9.31 13.07
C ARG A 53 -1.28 -8.81 12.79
N GLU A 54 -0.72 -9.20 11.67
CA GLU A 54 0.49 -8.58 11.14
C GLU A 54 0.08 -7.54 10.10
N PHE A 55 0.66 -6.35 10.18
CA PHE A 55 0.47 -5.31 9.21
C PHE A 55 1.72 -5.13 8.37
N ALA A 56 1.54 -5.00 7.07
CA ALA A 56 2.53 -4.50 6.13
C ALA A 56 2.21 -3.04 5.77
N PHE A 57 3.21 -2.16 5.67
CA PHE A 57 3.01 -0.74 5.36
C PHE A 57 4.09 -0.20 4.41
N ALA A 58 3.66 0.51 3.37
CA ALA A 58 4.50 1.24 2.44
C ALA A 58 4.04 2.70 2.34
N HIS A 59 5.00 3.62 2.25
CA HIS A 59 4.74 5.06 2.18
C HIS A 59 5.62 5.69 1.11
N HIS A 60 5.01 6.51 0.26
CA HIS A 60 5.64 7.35 -0.73
C HIS A 60 5.35 8.82 -0.41
N GLY A 61 6.35 9.52 0.09
CA GLY A 61 6.19 10.89 0.54
C GLY A 61 7.28 11.29 1.53
N THR A 62 7.05 12.39 2.22
CA THR A 62 7.92 12.96 3.23
C THR A 62 7.05 13.64 4.26
N LEU A 63 7.29 13.29 5.53
CA LEU A 63 6.61 13.89 6.66
C LEU A 63 7.56 14.83 7.40
N THR A 64 7.01 15.94 7.84
CA THR A 64 7.61 16.94 8.71
C THR A 64 6.91 16.92 10.06
N GLN A 65 7.47 17.63 11.05
CA GLN A 65 6.87 17.77 12.38
C GLN A 65 6.60 16.41 13.08
N LEU A 66 7.56 15.49 12.98
CA LEU A 66 7.45 14.12 13.49
C LEU A 66 7.21 14.07 15.02
N GLU A 67 7.54 15.14 15.74
CA GLU A 67 7.25 15.30 17.16
C GLU A 67 5.75 15.27 17.51
N LYS A 68 4.86 15.50 16.53
CA LYS A 68 3.41 15.34 16.70
C LYS A 68 2.96 13.89 16.69
N LEU A 69 3.77 12.98 16.14
CA LEU A 69 3.44 11.57 16.05
C LEU A 69 3.72 10.88 17.40
N ARG A 70 2.69 10.24 17.96
CA ARG A 70 2.86 9.30 19.09
C ARG A 70 3.28 7.92 18.59
N PHE A 71 4.21 7.26 19.27
CA PHE A 71 4.66 5.88 18.99
C PHE A 71 5.17 5.21 20.27
N GLU A 72 4.33 5.21 21.31
CA GLU A 72 4.63 4.72 22.65
C GLU A 72 4.61 3.19 22.73
N LYS A 73 3.60 2.54 22.15
CA LYS A 73 3.44 1.07 22.19
C LYS A 73 4.22 0.40 21.06
N TYR A 74 4.23 1.01 19.87
CA TYR A 74 5.01 0.56 18.73
C TYR A 74 6.15 1.53 18.49
N LYS A 75 7.40 1.05 18.51
CA LYS A 75 8.57 1.88 18.28
C LYS A 75 9.19 1.60 16.90
N PRO A 76 9.68 2.64 16.19
CA PRO A 76 10.46 2.44 14.97
C PRO A 76 11.75 1.69 15.31
N LEU A 77 12.23 0.88 14.35
CA LEU A 77 13.52 0.19 14.43
C LEU A 77 14.58 0.89 13.59
N GLY A 78 14.17 1.49 12.48
CA GLY A 78 14.95 2.39 11.65
C GLY A 78 14.73 3.86 12.03
N GLU A 79 15.05 4.73 11.08
CA GLU A 79 15.17 6.18 11.27
C GLU A 79 14.18 6.97 10.41
N THR A 80 13.43 6.29 9.54
CA THR A 80 12.57 6.96 8.56
C THR A 80 11.31 7.54 9.22
N ASP A 81 10.88 8.69 8.71
CA ASP A 81 9.56 9.28 8.94
C ASP A 81 8.43 8.29 8.66
N SER A 82 8.60 7.49 7.62
CA SER A 82 7.64 6.48 7.18
C SER A 82 7.37 5.42 8.25
N GLU A 83 8.41 4.93 8.94
CA GLU A 83 8.24 3.94 10.00
C GLU A 83 7.64 4.59 11.26
N GLN A 84 7.97 5.85 11.54
CA GLN A 84 7.36 6.61 12.63
C GLN A 84 5.85 6.80 12.42
N ALA A 85 5.44 7.15 11.19
CA ALA A 85 4.03 7.22 10.83
C ALA A 85 3.33 5.86 10.94
N PHE A 86 4.00 4.79 10.51
CA PHE A 86 3.44 3.44 10.67
C PHE A 86 3.23 3.09 12.14
N CYS A 87 4.23 3.34 12.99
CA CYS A 87 4.11 3.13 14.43
C CYS A 87 2.99 3.98 15.06
N HIS A 88 2.80 5.21 14.59
CA HIS A 88 1.71 6.08 15.02
C HIS A 88 0.32 5.54 14.67
N ILE A 89 0.14 5.09 13.43
CA ILE A 89 -1.09 4.43 12.99
C ILE A 89 -1.38 3.20 13.85
N LEU A 90 -0.37 2.37 14.13
CA LEU A 90 -0.53 1.17 14.97
C LEU A 90 -0.86 1.50 16.42
N ASP A 91 -0.30 2.57 16.97
CA ASP A 91 -0.61 3.06 18.31
C ASP A 91 -2.10 3.40 18.42
N ILE A 92 -2.64 4.15 17.45
CA ILE A 92 -4.07 4.48 17.35
C ILE A 92 -4.91 3.23 17.17
N LEU A 93 -4.57 2.36 16.21
CA LEU A 93 -5.34 1.14 15.96
C LEU A 93 -5.36 0.20 17.17
N SER A 94 -4.31 0.18 18.00
CA SER A 94 -4.26 -0.66 19.19
C SER A 94 -5.29 -0.28 20.27
N GLU A 95 -5.90 0.89 20.16
CA GLU A 95 -6.93 1.40 21.07
C GLU A 95 -8.34 0.96 20.65
N LEU A 96 -8.51 0.43 19.44
CA LEU A 96 -9.78 -0.13 18.98
C LEU A 96 -10.23 -1.30 19.86
N GLU A 97 -11.54 -1.52 19.92
CA GLU A 97 -12.11 -2.62 20.71
C GLU A 97 -12.01 -3.98 19.98
N SER A 98 -12.02 -3.97 18.65
CA SER A 98 -11.96 -5.16 17.80
C SER A 98 -11.36 -4.83 16.42
N ILE A 99 -10.98 -5.87 15.67
CA ILE A 99 -10.58 -5.78 14.25
C ILE A 99 -11.72 -6.34 13.41
N THR A 100 -12.84 -5.62 13.39
CA THR A 100 -14.00 -5.98 12.57
C THR A 100 -14.08 -5.15 11.29
N TRP A 101 -13.34 -4.04 11.23
CA TRP A 101 -13.24 -3.16 10.07
C TRP A 101 -14.63 -2.68 9.61
N THR A 102 -15.34 -2.11 10.56
CA THR A 102 -16.60 -1.40 10.32
C THR A 102 -16.33 -0.09 9.57
N GLU A 103 -17.39 0.52 9.03
CA GLU A 103 -17.28 1.85 8.43
C GLU A 103 -16.74 2.90 9.43
N LEU A 104 -17.06 2.76 10.72
CA LEU A 104 -16.51 3.62 11.76
C LEU A 104 -14.99 3.44 11.90
N ASP A 105 -14.49 2.21 11.85
CA ASP A 105 -13.05 1.93 11.90
C ASP A 105 -12.33 2.52 10.68
N PHE A 106 -12.93 2.42 9.49
CA PHE A 106 -12.39 3.04 8.27
C PHE A 106 -12.35 4.56 8.39
N LYS A 107 -13.39 5.20 8.93
CA LYS A 107 -13.40 6.65 9.21
C LYS A 107 -12.33 7.04 10.23
N THR A 108 -12.12 6.24 11.28
CA THR A 108 -11.03 6.48 12.25
C THR A 108 -9.66 6.43 11.57
N ILE A 109 -9.44 5.46 10.68
CA ILE A 109 -8.22 5.37 9.88
C ILE A 109 -8.07 6.59 8.97
N GLU A 110 -9.12 6.94 8.20
CA GLU A 110 -9.07 8.07 7.28
C GLU A 110 -8.77 9.37 8.01
N ASN A 111 -9.44 9.64 9.13
CA ASN A 111 -9.18 10.82 9.94
C ASN A 111 -7.75 10.84 10.49
N THR A 112 -7.25 9.70 10.94
CA THR A 112 -5.85 9.56 11.38
C THR A 112 -4.87 9.91 10.26
N LEU A 113 -5.12 9.41 9.04
CA LEU A 113 -4.26 9.67 7.89
C LEU A 113 -4.33 11.13 7.45
N ARG A 114 -5.50 11.77 7.54
CA ARG A 114 -5.67 13.21 7.32
C ARG A 114 -4.98 14.06 8.38
N GLU A 115 -4.99 13.64 9.64
CA GLU A 115 -4.24 14.32 10.71
C GLU A 115 -2.73 14.25 10.48
N ILE A 116 -2.23 13.12 9.99
CA ILE A 116 -0.82 12.99 9.57
C ILE A 116 -0.57 13.86 8.33
N ASN A 117 -1.50 13.87 7.37
CA ASN A 117 -1.40 14.66 6.16
C ASN A 117 -1.84 16.12 6.40
N ASP A 118 -1.14 16.85 7.29
CA ASP A 118 -1.57 18.17 7.78
C ASP A 118 -1.38 19.34 6.79
N GLY A 119 -1.44 19.09 5.48
CA GLY A 119 -1.16 20.07 4.42
C GLY A 119 0.33 20.31 4.16
N SER A 120 1.18 20.20 5.19
CA SER A 120 2.63 20.38 5.07
C SER A 120 3.37 19.10 4.70
N ASN A 121 2.68 17.98 4.82
CA ASN A 121 3.19 16.64 4.58
C ASN A 121 2.81 16.15 3.18
N THR A 122 3.50 15.10 2.74
CA THR A 122 3.14 14.35 1.54
C THR A 122 2.96 12.89 1.93
N LEU A 123 1.79 12.32 1.71
CA LEU A 123 1.39 11.02 2.25
C LEU A 123 0.57 10.21 1.23
N ASN A 124 1.26 9.50 0.35
CA ASN A 124 0.66 8.34 -0.32
C ASN A 124 1.06 7.10 0.47
N CYS A 125 0.10 6.37 1.04
CA CYS A 125 0.44 5.15 1.77
C CYS A 125 -0.50 3.99 1.44
N ILE A 126 0.06 2.79 1.53
CA ILE A 126 -0.66 1.53 1.36
C ILE A 126 -0.27 0.62 2.50
N PHE A 127 -1.27 0.02 3.15
CA PHE A 127 -1.03 -0.97 4.19
C PHE A 127 -2.07 -2.07 4.19
N SER A 128 -1.74 -3.20 4.78
CA SER A 128 -2.62 -4.36 4.81
C SER A 128 -2.43 -5.16 6.09
N ASP A 129 -3.52 -5.71 6.61
CA ASP A 129 -3.53 -6.67 7.72
C ASP A 129 -3.51 -8.15 7.24
N GLY A 130 -3.30 -8.35 5.93
CA GLY A 130 -3.37 -9.63 5.23
C GLY A 130 -4.76 -9.99 4.70
N SER A 131 -5.83 -9.31 5.12
CA SER A 131 -7.20 -9.51 4.62
C SER A 131 -7.76 -8.29 3.91
N PHE A 132 -7.46 -7.09 4.42
CA PHE A 132 -7.86 -5.81 3.86
C PHE A 132 -6.63 -5.07 3.36
N LEU A 133 -6.78 -4.33 2.27
CA LEU A 133 -5.79 -3.43 1.72
C LEU A 133 -6.31 -1.99 1.83
N PHE A 134 -5.61 -1.16 2.58
CA PHE A 134 -5.92 0.24 2.81
C PHE A 134 -5.00 1.09 1.95
N CYS A 135 -5.56 1.95 1.11
CA CYS A 135 -4.82 2.82 0.20
C CYS A 135 -5.26 4.25 0.42
N TYR A 136 -4.33 5.14 0.77
CA TYR A 136 -4.59 6.55 1.01
C TYR A 136 -3.76 7.41 0.06
N SER A 137 -4.45 8.34 -0.61
CA SER A 137 -3.82 9.31 -1.50
C SER A 137 -3.60 10.63 -0.79
N ASP A 138 -2.49 11.28 -1.10
CA ASP A 138 -2.13 12.59 -0.58
C ASP A 138 -3.25 13.62 -0.81
N GLU A 139 -3.48 14.51 0.15
CA GLU A 139 -4.56 15.51 0.09
C GLU A 139 -4.22 16.73 -0.75
N ASN A 140 -2.97 16.86 -1.19
CA ASN A 140 -2.50 18.03 -1.93
C ASN A 140 -1.84 17.65 -3.26
N ASP A 141 -1.95 16.37 -3.66
CA ASP A 141 -1.35 15.76 -4.85
C ASP A 141 0.15 16.08 -5.06
N HIS A 142 0.90 16.33 -3.98
CA HIS A 142 2.31 16.75 -4.10
C HIS A 142 3.22 15.68 -4.71
N ASN A 143 2.80 14.42 -4.65
CA ASN A 143 3.60 13.23 -4.93
C ASN A 143 2.93 12.31 -5.97
N ASN A 144 2.16 12.91 -6.89
CA ASN A 144 1.53 12.25 -8.04
C ASN A 144 0.41 11.26 -7.66
N GLY A 145 -0.22 11.41 -6.49
CA GLY A 145 -1.41 10.67 -6.03
C GLY A 145 -1.35 9.14 -6.13
N LEU A 146 -2.44 8.49 -5.70
CA LEU A 146 -2.68 7.09 -6.04
C LEU A 146 -3.70 6.98 -7.18
N ARG A 147 -3.56 5.89 -7.94
CA ARG A 147 -4.52 5.50 -8.98
C ARG A 147 -4.61 3.98 -9.03
N PHE A 148 -5.76 3.49 -9.48
CA PHE A 148 -6.04 2.08 -9.55
C PHE A 148 -6.66 1.67 -10.88
N THR A 149 -6.49 0.40 -11.24
CA THR A 149 -7.22 -0.23 -12.34
C THR A 149 -7.70 -1.61 -11.90
N ARG A 150 -8.91 -2.00 -12.32
CA ARG A 150 -9.47 -3.31 -12.01
C ARG A 150 -9.07 -4.30 -13.08
N GLN A 151 -8.61 -5.47 -12.67
CA GLN A 151 -8.22 -6.58 -13.52
C GLN A 151 -9.20 -7.73 -13.31
N TYR A 152 -9.56 -8.43 -14.38
CA TYR A 152 -10.50 -9.53 -14.36
C TYR A 152 -9.90 -10.78 -15.00
N ALA A 153 -10.25 -11.94 -14.46
CA ALA A 153 -9.99 -13.20 -15.10
C ALA A 153 -10.90 -13.41 -16.32
N PRO A 154 -10.45 -14.15 -17.35
CA PRO A 154 -9.10 -14.69 -17.50
C PRO A 154 -8.07 -13.57 -17.70
N PHE A 155 -7.00 -13.60 -16.89
CA PHE A 155 -5.97 -12.56 -16.95
C PHE A 155 -5.17 -12.76 -18.25
N GLY A 156 -5.14 -11.73 -19.09
CA GLY A 156 -4.49 -11.77 -20.39
C GLY A 156 -3.04 -11.26 -20.37
N SER A 157 -2.51 -11.04 -21.57
CA SER A 157 -1.28 -10.26 -21.74
C SER A 157 -1.56 -8.80 -21.39
N VAL A 158 -0.77 -8.25 -20.48
CA VAL A 158 -0.84 -6.84 -20.07
C VAL A 158 0.36 -6.11 -20.64
N GLU A 159 0.09 -5.04 -21.39
CA GLU A 159 1.13 -4.18 -21.92
C GLU A 159 1.60 -3.20 -20.85
N LEU A 160 2.91 -3.19 -20.60
CA LEU A 160 3.58 -2.29 -19.68
C LEU A 160 3.91 -0.97 -20.37
N VAL A 161 3.60 0.13 -19.68
CA VAL A 161 3.86 1.49 -20.19
C VAL A 161 4.57 2.34 -19.14
N ALA A 162 5.39 3.29 -19.59
CA ALA A 162 5.95 4.34 -18.72
C ALA A 162 6.13 5.63 -19.53
N HIS A 163 5.58 6.75 -19.04
CA HIS A 163 5.71 8.06 -19.71
C HIS A 163 5.46 8.00 -21.23
N GLU A 164 4.39 7.28 -21.64
CA GLU A 164 3.98 7.02 -23.04
C GLU A 164 4.82 6.00 -23.82
N ASP A 165 5.95 5.54 -23.28
CA ASP A 165 6.75 4.47 -23.89
C ASP A 165 6.14 3.09 -23.64
N ARG A 166 6.06 2.28 -24.69
CA ARG A 166 5.71 0.85 -24.61
C ARG A 166 6.95 0.08 -24.17
N LEU A 167 6.92 -0.46 -22.96
CA LEU A 167 8.05 -1.19 -22.37
C LEU A 167 8.05 -2.68 -22.74
N GLY A 168 6.92 -3.19 -23.24
CA GLY A 168 6.71 -4.59 -23.59
C GLY A 168 5.42 -5.12 -22.99
N SER A 169 5.28 -6.44 -22.95
CA SER A 169 4.10 -7.10 -22.39
C SER A 169 4.48 -8.20 -21.42
N VAL A 170 3.69 -8.37 -20.36
CA VAL A 170 3.79 -9.47 -19.43
C VAL A 170 2.54 -10.33 -19.54
N GLU A 171 2.72 -11.62 -19.75
CA GLU A 171 1.62 -12.57 -19.63
C GLU A 171 1.33 -12.83 -18.15
N LEU A 172 0.16 -12.39 -17.69
CA LEU A 172 -0.33 -12.75 -16.37
C LEU A 172 -0.73 -14.24 -16.42
N ARG A 173 0.21 -15.12 -16.11
CA ARG A 173 -0.02 -16.57 -16.10
C ARG A 173 -1.18 -16.91 -15.16
N SER A 174 -2.33 -17.27 -15.71
CA SER A 174 -3.37 -17.93 -14.93
C SER A 174 -3.22 -19.45 -15.08
N GLU A 175 -2.62 -20.11 -14.08
CA GLU A 175 -2.81 -21.56 -13.87
C GLU A 175 -4.27 -21.88 -13.44
N ILE A 176 -5.11 -20.85 -13.36
CA ILE A 176 -6.46 -20.89 -12.84
C ILE A 176 -7.41 -21.15 -14.02
N PRO A 177 -8.28 -22.16 -13.94
CA PRO A 177 -9.30 -22.40 -14.96
C PRO A 177 -10.15 -21.15 -15.19
N SER A 178 -10.47 -20.85 -16.45
CA SER A 178 -11.31 -19.73 -16.90
C SER A 178 -12.74 -19.70 -16.33
N ALA A 179 -13.08 -20.62 -15.43
CA ALA A 179 -14.41 -20.81 -14.85
C ALA A 179 -14.63 -20.07 -13.51
N LEU A 180 -13.63 -19.34 -13.00
CA LEU A 180 -13.77 -18.53 -11.78
C LEU A 180 -13.78 -17.04 -12.14
N ASP A 181 -14.87 -16.35 -11.77
CA ASP A 181 -14.95 -14.89 -11.74
C ASP A 181 -13.98 -14.34 -10.68
N GLN A 182 -12.71 -14.22 -11.05
CA GLN A 182 -11.71 -13.56 -10.21
C GLN A 182 -11.50 -12.13 -10.70
N SER A 183 -11.46 -11.20 -9.76
CA SER A 183 -11.02 -9.84 -10.03
C SER A 183 -10.02 -9.38 -8.99
N GLY A 184 -9.17 -8.44 -9.36
CA GLY A 184 -8.22 -7.79 -8.47
C GLY A 184 -8.02 -6.34 -8.88
N TYR A 185 -7.27 -5.61 -8.08
CA TYR A 185 -6.92 -4.23 -8.37
C TYR A 185 -5.40 -4.10 -8.42
N LEU A 186 -4.91 -3.35 -9.40
CA LEU A 186 -3.56 -2.81 -9.40
C LEU A 186 -3.64 -1.37 -8.89
N ILE A 187 -2.86 -1.04 -7.86
CA ILE A 187 -2.77 0.30 -7.27
C ILE A 187 -1.34 0.78 -7.38
N SER A 188 -1.14 2.01 -7.85
CA SER A 188 0.20 2.56 -8.09
C SER A 188 0.18 4.09 -8.08
N THR A 189 1.33 4.69 -7.78
CA THR A 189 1.56 6.14 -7.95
C THR A 189 1.83 6.53 -9.40
N ARG A 190 1.84 5.58 -10.34
CA ARG A 190 2.04 5.79 -11.78
C ARG A 190 1.21 4.80 -12.58
N ILE A 191 0.85 5.19 -13.81
CA ILE A 191 0.28 4.27 -14.79
C ILE A 191 1.38 3.29 -15.20
N LEU A 192 1.13 1.99 -14.95
CA LEU A 192 2.09 0.91 -15.25
C LEU A 192 1.69 0.09 -16.46
N THR A 193 0.41 0.17 -16.86
CA THR A 193 -0.16 -0.67 -17.90
C THR A 193 -1.04 0.16 -18.82
N SER A 194 -1.14 -0.23 -20.09
CA SER A 194 -2.14 0.34 -21.00
C SER A 194 -3.57 0.12 -20.46
N GLY A 195 -4.49 0.99 -20.80
CA GLY A 195 -5.89 0.91 -20.39
C GLY A 195 -6.29 2.03 -19.42
N GLU A 196 -7.50 1.94 -18.89
CA GLU A 196 -8.05 2.98 -18.03
C GLU A 196 -7.60 2.80 -16.58
N TRP A 197 -7.13 3.90 -16.00
CA TRP A 197 -6.77 4.03 -14.59
C TRP A 197 -7.66 5.10 -13.97
N THR A 198 -8.19 4.81 -12.79
CA THR A 198 -9.01 5.74 -12.00
C THR A 198 -8.14 6.36 -10.92
N GLU A 199 -8.16 7.68 -10.83
CA GLU A 199 -7.44 8.41 -9.78
C GLU A 199 -8.23 8.44 -8.47
N PHE A 200 -7.47 8.36 -7.37
CA PHE A 200 -7.98 8.68 -6.05
C PHE A 200 -8.22 10.19 -5.98
N THR A 201 -9.22 10.60 -5.20
CA THR A 201 -9.37 12.02 -4.86
C THR A 201 -8.40 12.41 -3.75
N GLU A 202 -8.16 13.71 -3.61
CA GLU A 202 -7.33 14.29 -2.55
C GLU A 202 -7.76 13.81 -1.14
N GLY A 203 -6.83 13.18 -0.43
CA GLY A 203 -7.03 12.70 0.94
C GLY A 203 -7.96 11.49 1.03
N GLU A 204 -8.23 10.81 -0.08
CA GLU A 204 -9.14 9.68 -0.11
C GLU A 204 -8.48 8.41 0.44
N LEU A 205 -9.20 7.76 1.36
CA LEU A 205 -8.95 6.37 1.73
C LEU A 205 -9.87 5.46 0.92
N ILE A 206 -9.30 4.54 0.14
CA ILE A 206 -10.03 3.41 -0.43
C ILE A 206 -9.55 2.12 0.24
N VAL A 207 -10.50 1.30 0.68
CA VAL A 207 -10.23 -0.01 1.29
C VAL A 207 -10.74 -1.11 0.38
N PHE A 208 -9.88 -2.10 0.13
CA PHE A 208 -10.17 -3.26 -0.70
C PHE A 208 -10.18 -4.54 0.13
N LYS A 209 -11.06 -5.48 -0.24
CA LYS A 209 -11.10 -6.83 0.33
C LYS A 209 -11.60 -7.80 -0.74
N ASP A 210 -10.96 -8.97 -0.85
CA ASP A 210 -11.37 -10.05 -1.76
C ASP A 210 -11.62 -9.58 -3.21
N GLY A 211 -10.79 -8.64 -3.69
CA GLY A 211 -10.89 -8.11 -5.05
C GLY A 211 -12.05 -7.13 -5.29
N GLN A 212 -12.61 -6.54 -4.23
CA GLN A 212 -13.68 -5.53 -4.27
C GLN A 212 -13.31 -4.29 -3.43
N ILE A 213 -13.87 -3.14 -3.80
CA ILE A 213 -13.85 -1.94 -2.95
C ILE A 213 -14.90 -2.12 -1.86
N VAL A 214 -14.51 -1.95 -0.60
CA VAL A 214 -15.39 -2.03 0.56
C VAL A 214 -15.54 -0.70 1.28
N TYR A 215 -14.71 0.30 0.98
CA TYR A 215 -14.84 1.67 1.45
C TYR A 215 -14.14 2.63 0.46
N PRO A 216 -14.66 3.85 0.22
CA PRO A 216 -15.97 4.34 0.67
C PRO A 216 -17.11 3.72 -0.16
N ASP A 217 -18.35 3.84 0.32
CA ASP A 217 -19.54 3.34 -0.40
C ASP A 217 -19.72 3.97 -1.78
N SER A 218 -19.27 5.22 -1.96
CA SER A 218 -19.33 5.96 -3.24
C SER A 218 -18.43 5.39 -4.34
N ARG A 219 -17.47 4.52 -3.99
CA ARG A 219 -16.51 3.89 -4.92
C ARG A 219 -16.82 2.41 -5.18
N ARG A 220 -17.89 1.86 -4.60
CA ARG A 220 -18.30 0.45 -4.78
C ARG A 220 -18.89 0.19 -6.16
#